data_AF-A0A9P7N2V7-F1
#
_entry.id   AF-A0A9P7N2V7-F1
#
_cell.length_a   1.000
_cell.length_b   1.000
_cell.length_c   1.000
_cell.angle_alpha   90.00
_cell.angle_beta   90.00
_cell.angle_gamma   90.00
#
_symmetry.space_group_name_H-M   'P 1'
#
loop_
_entity.id
_entity.type
_entity.pdbx_description
1 polymer ?
#
loop_
_entity_poly.entity_id
_entity_poly.type
_entity_poly.pdbx_seq_one_letter_code
_entity_poly.pdbx_strand_id
1 'polypeptide(L)'
;MDTPRLSTLQALLIILKAREAAPKRGYFYRSWMLVVQCVQMGKDLGLDDHYEDHQAGIPCGLVVAECRLQTRLWQTVFVCETMVGGPQGRHDLTVNHASVDFCVPHPLPGGDDNEYHVSRNFTYLARIVRTIKTMSTVYTKLRRTKDWAVNPEFQRIEQNISAYLSELPADMIITYPADGSPPYLPSSFLGNMHSYYNLLQILYHRPVLSFLDPTTHEAQWKRRMLICYNAAKALCRLQEALLKQYGLVDLQSMQRGFSFALYAGLSCVVIHL
;
A
#
# COMPACT_ATOMS: atom_id res chain seq x y z
N MET A 1 12.46 -32.26 -13.71
CA MET A 1 11.20 -31.52 -13.48
C MET A 1 11.52 -30.04 -13.51
N ASP A 2 10.64 -29.20 -14.03
CA ASP A 2 10.79 -27.76 -13.94
C ASP A 2 10.76 -27.32 -12.48
N THR A 3 11.73 -26.51 -12.07
CA THR A 3 11.87 -25.97 -10.72
C THR A 3 11.43 -24.51 -10.69
N PRO A 4 10.84 -24.03 -9.57
CA PRO A 4 10.54 -22.61 -9.41
C PRO A 4 11.84 -21.79 -9.49
N ARG A 5 11.77 -20.62 -10.16
CA ARG A 5 12.93 -19.73 -10.33
C ARG A 5 12.55 -18.29 -9.97
N LEU A 6 13.45 -17.62 -9.28
CA LEU A 6 13.28 -16.21 -8.89
C LEU A 6 13.06 -15.30 -10.11
N SER A 7 13.77 -15.57 -11.21
CA SER A 7 13.63 -14.83 -12.46
C SER A 7 12.24 -14.97 -13.09
N THR A 8 11.59 -16.13 -12.95
CA THR A 8 10.21 -16.32 -13.41
C THR A 8 9.24 -15.50 -12.57
N LEU A 9 9.42 -15.45 -11.25
CA LEU A 9 8.60 -14.61 -10.35
C LEU A 9 8.74 -13.13 -10.72
N GLN A 10 9.97 -12.66 -10.91
CA GLN A 10 10.25 -11.29 -11.34
C GLN A 10 9.58 -10.98 -12.69
N ALA A 11 9.70 -11.88 -13.67
CA ALA A 11 9.06 -11.72 -14.97
C ALA A 11 7.53 -11.65 -14.84
N LEU A 12 6.91 -12.48 -14.00
CA LEU A 12 5.46 -12.44 -13.75
C LEU A 12 5.02 -11.10 -13.14
N LEU A 13 5.77 -10.56 -12.18
CA LEU A 13 5.51 -9.25 -11.59
C LEU A 13 5.63 -8.11 -12.62
N ILE A 14 6.64 -8.16 -13.50
CA ILE A 14 6.80 -7.19 -14.59
C ILE A 14 5.64 -7.29 -15.60
N ILE A 15 5.24 -8.52 -15.98
CA ILE A 15 4.10 -8.76 -16.88
C ILE A 15 2.80 -8.27 -16.25
N LEU A 16 2.62 -8.49 -14.95
CA LEU A 16 1.46 -7.96 -14.21
C LEU A 16 1.41 -6.44 -14.34
N LYS A 17 2.54 -5.75 -14.16
CA LYS A 17 2.60 -4.29 -14.32
C LYS A 17 2.33 -3.82 -15.75
N ALA A 18 2.93 -4.49 -16.74
CA ALA A 18 2.74 -4.16 -18.15
C ALA A 18 1.26 -4.27 -18.59
N ARG A 19 0.52 -5.23 -18.02
CA ARG A 19 -0.93 -5.39 -18.30
C ARG A 19 -1.77 -4.23 -17.79
N GLU A 20 -1.33 -3.51 -16.76
CA GLU A 20 -2.07 -2.35 -16.23
C GLU A 20 -2.07 -1.17 -17.23
N ALA A 21 -1.00 -1.03 -18.01
CA ALA A 21 -0.87 0.02 -19.03
C ALA A 21 -1.71 -0.24 -20.29
N ALA A 22 -2.11 -1.50 -20.53
CA ALA A 22 -2.89 -1.91 -21.70
C ALA A 22 -4.02 -2.88 -21.32
N PRO A 23 -5.04 -2.43 -20.55
CA PRO A 23 -6.11 -3.29 -20.08
C PRO A 23 -6.94 -3.83 -21.26
N LYS A 24 -6.99 -5.17 -21.38
CA LYS A 24 -7.82 -5.88 -22.37
C LYS A 24 -9.01 -6.55 -21.69
N ARG A 25 -9.98 -7.05 -22.47
CA ARG A 25 -11.10 -7.84 -21.94
C ARG A 25 -10.59 -8.95 -21.01
N GLY A 26 -11.19 -9.06 -19.82
CA GLY A 26 -10.77 -10.02 -18.79
C GLY A 26 -9.56 -9.59 -17.96
N TYR A 27 -9.11 -8.33 -18.06
CA TYR A 27 -7.98 -7.77 -17.31
C TYR A 27 -8.01 -8.12 -15.82
N PHE A 28 -9.10 -7.81 -15.10
CA PHE A 28 -9.18 -8.03 -13.65
C PHE A 28 -8.98 -9.50 -13.25
N TYR A 29 -9.68 -10.42 -13.93
CA TYR A 29 -9.54 -11.86 -13.69
C TYR A 29 -8.13 -12.36 -14.02
N ARG A 30 -7.57 -11.95 -15.17
CA ARG A 30 -6.23 -12.38 -15.59
C ARG A 30 -5.12 -11.82 -14.72
N SER A 31 -5.25 -10.59 -14.23
CA SER A 31 -4.33 -9.99 -13.27
C SER A 31 -4.41 -10.72 -11.92
N TRP A 32 -5.61 -11.10 -11.48
CA TRP A 32 -5.78 -11.93 -10.29
C TRP A 32 -5.11 -13.30 -10.45
N MET A 33 -5.29 -14.00 -11.57
CA MET A 33 -4.64 -15.29 -11.80
C MET A 33 -3.10 -15.18 -11.81
N LEU A 34 -2.54 -14.10 -12.36
CA LEU A 34 -1.10 -13.85 -12.29
C LEU A 34 -0.63 -13.62 -10.84
N VAL A 35 -1.40 -12.89 -10.04
CA VAL A 35 -1.11 -12.70 -8.62
C VAL A 35 -1.10 -14.04 -7.89
N VAL A 36 -2.11 -14.89 -8.10
CA VAL A 36 -2.16 -16.24 -7.51
C VAL A 36 -0.92 -17.06 -7.89
N GLN A 37 -0.48 -16.99 -9.15
CA GLN A 37 0.75 -17.63 -9.60
C GLN A 37 2.01 -17.06 -8.93
N CYS A 38 2.08 -15.74 -8.75
CA CYS A 38 3.20 -15.10 -8.04
C CYS A 38 3.25 -15.54 -6.57
N VAL A 39 2.09 -15.66 -5.91
CA VAL A 39 2.02 -16.12 -4.52
C VAL A 39 2.48 -17.56 -4.42
N GLN A 40 1.95 -18.47 -5.26
CA GLN A 40 2.37 -19.87 -5.23
C GLN A 40 3.86 -20.02 -5.52
N MET A 41 4.37 -19.31 -6.53
CA MET A 41 5.79 -19.37 -6.87
C MET A 41 6.68 -18.80 -5.76
N GLY A 42 6.25 -17.75 -5.07
CA GLY A 42 6.98 -17.22 -3.91
C GLY A 42 7.06 -18.24 -2.77
N LYS A 43 5.97 -18.98 -2.51
CA LYS A 43 5.94 -20.07 -1.53
C LYS A 43 6.83 -21.24 -1.93
N ASP A 44 6.78 -21.66 -3.19
CA ASP A 44 7.63 -22.73 -3.71
C ASP A 44 9.13 -22.36 -3.68
N LEU A 45 9.45 -21.06 -3.64
CA LEU A 45 10.80 -20.52 -3.46
C LEU A 45 11.20 -20.33 -1.97
N GLY A 46 10.30 -20.61 -1.01
CA GLY A 46 10.53 -20.42 0.42
C GLY A 46 10.53 -18.96 0.88
N LEU A 47 9.97 -18.04 0.09
CA LEU A 47 9.97 -16.62 0.43
C LEU A 47 9.06 -16.28 1.63
N ASP A 48 8.07 -17.12 1.92
CA ASP A 48 7.17 -16.98 3.06
C ASP A 48 7.76 -17.49 4.38
N ASP A 49 8.75 -18.37 4.33
CA ASP A 49 9.46 -18.83 5.53
C ASP A 49 10.67 -17.92 5.85
N HIS A 50 11.20 -17.23 4.82
CA HIS A 50 12.43 -16.45 4.93
C HIS A 50 12.44 -15.44 6.09
N TYR A 51 11.35 -14.72 6.35
CA TYR A 51 11.34 -13.78 7.47
C TYR A 51 11.36 -14.48 8.83
N GLU A 52 10.60 -15.57 8.97
CA GLU A 52 10.52 -16.35 10.21
C GLU A 52 11.86 -16.98 10.54
N ASP A 53 12.56 -17.54 9.55
CA ASP A 53 13.91 -18.09 9.71
C ASP A 53 14.88 -17.06 10.27
N HIS A 54 14.88 -15.84 9.73
CA HIS A 54 15.75 -14.76 10.23
C HIS A 54 15.37 -14.34 11.66
N GLN A 55 14.08 -14.31 12.00
CA GLN A 55 13.64 -14.04 13.38
C GLN A 55 14.10 -15.13 14.36
N ALA A 56 14.17 -16.39 13.91
CA ALA A 56 14.70 -17.51 14.68
C ALA A 56 16.24 -17.56 14.71
N GLY A 57 16.93 -16.62 14.05
CA GLY A 57 18.39 -16.59 13.96
C GLY A 57 18.99 -17.64 13.01
N ILE A 58 18.17 -18.23 12.13
CA ILE A 58 18.58 -19.22 11.14
C ILE A 58 19.18 -18.47 9.93
N PRO A 59 20.44 -18.75 9.54
CA PRO A 59 21.05 -18.11 8.39
C PRO A 59 20.48 -18.67 7.08
N CYS A 60 20.05 -17.80 6.17
CA CYS A 60 19.52 -18.18 4.86
C CYS A 60 20.59 -18.59 3.82
N GLY A 61 21.89 -18.47 4.13
CA GLY A 61 22.99 -18.81 3.23
C GLY A 61 23.18 -17.88 2.02
N LEU A 62 22.33 -16.88 1.85
CA LEU A 62 22.41 -15.87 0.79
C LEU A 62 23.39 -14.76 1.16
N VAL A 63 24.00 -14.13 0.15
CA VAL A 63 24.69 -12.86 0.38
C VAL A 63 23.65 -11.77 0.73
N VAL A 64 24.07 -10.75 1.47
CA VAL A 64 23.12 -9.76 2.02
C VAL A 64 22.29 -9.05 0.94
N ALA A 65 22.86 -8.81 -0.24
CA ALA A 65 22.15 -8.21 -1.37
C ALA A 65 21.01 -9.13 -1.89
N GLU A 66 21.26 -10.43 -2.00
CA GLU A 66 20.26 -11.41 -2.44
C GLU A 66 19.16 -11.63 -1.41
N CYS A 67 19.53 -11.70 -0.12
CA CYS A 67 18.59 -11.73 0.99
C CYS A 67 17.62 -10.54 0.93
N ARG A 68 18.12 -9.32 0.73
CA ARG A 68 17.29 -8.12 0.58
C ARG A 68 16.39 -8.16 -0.63
N LEU A 69 16.91 -8.64 -1.76
CA LEU A 69 16.13 -8.79 -2.98
C LEU A 69 14.95 -9.75 -2.74
N GLN A 70 15.18 -10.89 -2.10
CA GLN A 70 14.13 -11.86 -1.77
C GLN A 70 13.10 -11.28 -0.81
N THR A 71 13.53 -10.58 0.24
CA THR A 71 12.63 -9.86 1.15
C THR A 71 11.75 -8.85 0.39
N ARG A 72 12.33 -8.04 -0.49
CA ARG A 72 11.58 -7.06 -1.28
C ARG A 72 10.64 -7.72 -2.28
N LEU A 73 11.02 -8.85 -2.87
CA LEU A 73 10.15 -9.60 -3.77
C LEU A 73 8.92 -10.14 -3.03
N TRP A 74 9.10 -10.66 -1.82
CA TRP A 74 7.97 -11.11 -1.00
C TRP A 74 7.05 -9.97 -0.59
N GLN A 75 7.61 -8.82 -0.19
CA GLN A 75 6.84 -7.59 0.02
C GLN A 75 6.08 -7.17 -1.25
N THR A 76 6.68 -7.31 -2.43
CA THR A 76 6.05 -6.97 -3.71
C THR A 76 4.87 -7.88 -3.99
N VAL A 77 5.03 -9.19 -3.80
CA VAL A 77 3.94 -10.18 -3.92
C VAL A 77 2.80 -9.85 -2.95
N PHE A 78 3.11 -9.53 -1.70
CA PHE A 78 2.14 -9.07 -0.70
C PHE A 78 1.36 -7.82 -1.15
N VAL A 79 2.07 -6.83 -1.70
CA VAL A 79 1.47 -5.59 -2.21
C VAL A 79 0.55 -5.90 -3.39
N CYS A 80 1.01 -6.70 -4.35
CA CYS A 80 0.20 -7.08 -5.51
C CYS A 80 -1.06 -7.86 -5.09
N GLU A 81 -0.94 -8.84 -4.19
CA GLU A 81 -2.08 -9.60 -3.69
C GLU A 81 -3.13 -8.70 -3.05
N THR A 82 -2.70 -7.82 -2.14
CA THR A 82 -3.60 -6.94 -1.40
C THR A 82 -4.25 -5.91 -2.31
N MET A 83 -3.46 -5.22 -3.14
CA MET A 83 -3.94 -4.08 -3.92
C MET A 83 -4.66 -4.49 -5.20
N VAL A 84 -4.43 -5.70 -5.74
CA VAL A 84 -5.22 -6.24 -6.87
C VAL A 84 -6.46 -6.99 -6.37
N GLY A 85 -6.33 -7.81 -5.33
CA GLY A 85 -7.39 -8.68 -4.83
C GLY A 85 -8.46 -7.95 -4.02
N GLY A 86 -8.05 -7.10 -3.07
CA GLY A 86 -8.96 -6.42 -2.14
C GLY A 86 -10.09 -5.63 -2.85
N PRO A 87 -9.78 -4.73 -3.80
CA PRO A 87 -10.81 -3.97 -4.52
C PRO A 87 -11.74 -4.80 -5.41
N GLN A 88 -11.38 -6.06 -5.72
CA GLN A 88 -12.23 -7.00 -6.44
C GLN A 88 -13.14 -7.82 -5.51
N GLY A 89 -13.11 -7.56 -4.20
CA GLY A 89 -13.87 -8.32 -3.22
C GLY A 89 -13.35 -9.74 -3.00
N ARG A 90 -12.07 -9.99 -3.28
CA ARG A 90 -11.44 -11.29 -3.03
C ARG A 90 -11.30 -11.53 -1.53
N HIS A 91 -11.59 -12.74 -1.09
CA HIS A 91 -11.49 -13.18 0.30
C HIS A 91 -10.48 -14.32 0.49
N ASP A 92 -9.99 -14.87 -0.62
CA ASP A 92 -9.05 -15.96 -0.78
C ASP A 92 -7.59 -15.45 -0.88
N LEU A 93 -7.24 -14.38 -0.14
CA LEU A 93 -5.87 -13.88 -0.08
C LEU A 93 -5.04 -14.81 0.81
N THR A 94 -3.90 -15.31 0.32
CA THR A 94 -3.13 -16.37 0.96
C THR A 94 -1.73 -15.97 1.42
N VAL A 95 -1.27 -14.74 1.15
CA VAL A 95 -0.04 -14.22 1.77
C VAL A 95 -0.34 -13.84 3.22
N ASN A 96 0.28 -14.57 4.15
CA ASN A 96 0.25 -14.21 5.56
C ASN A 96 1.00 -12.90 5.77
N HIS A 97 0.40 -11.92 6.45
CA HIS A 97 1.13 -10.67 6.73
C HIS A 97 2.24 -10.90 7.76
N ALA A 98 2.18 -11.95 8.59
CA ALA A 98 3.24 -12.26 9.55
C ALA A 98 4.52 -12.80 8.86
N SER A 99 4.43 -13.35 7.65
CA SER A 99 5.61 -13.80 6.89
C SER A 99 6.31 -12.68 6.12
N VAL A 100 5.76 -11.46 6.13
CA VAL A 100 6.33 -10.33 5.40
C VAL A 100 7.17 -9.51 6.36
N ASP A 101 8.45 -9.35 6.06
CA ASP A 101 9.31 -8.43 6.80
C ASP A 101 8.88 -6.98 6.53
N PHE A 102 8.54 -6.24 7.57
CA PHE A 102 8.25 -4.80 7.49
C PHE A 102 9.31 -3.95 8.19
N CYS A 103 10.42 -4.54 8.63
CA CYS A 103 11.54 -3.81 9.21
C CYS A 103 12.25 -2.98 8.14
N VAL A 104 12.70 -1.79 8.54
CA VAL A 104 13.53 -0.96 7.66
C VAL A 104 14.89 -1.64 7.54
N PRO A 105 15.39 -1.92 6.32
CA PRO A 105 16.72 -2.49 6.15
C PRO A 105 17.77 -1.50 6.70
N HIS A 106 18.91 -2.02 7.15
CA HIS A 106 20.05 -1.20 7.55
C HIS A 106 20.92 -0.82 6.33
N PRO A 107 21.60 0.32 6.30
CA PRO A 107 22.59 0.58 5.26
C PRO A 107 23.74 -0.44 5.37
N LEU A 108 24.31 -0.85 4.23
CA LEU A 108 25.48 -1.74 4.21
C LEU A 108 26.75 -0.91 4.01
N PRO A 109 27.78 -1.07 4.86
CA PRO A 109 29.07 -0.44 4.62
C PRO A 109 29.64 -0.86 3.25
N GLY A 110 29.90 0.12 2.38
CA GLY A 110 30.38 -0.13 1.01
C GLY A 110 29.36 -0.79 0.08
N GLY A 111 28.08 -0.87 0.48
CA GLY A 111 27.00 -1.36 -0.36
C GLY A 111 26.48 -0.32 -1.35
N ASP A 112 25.56 -0.74 -2.22
CA ASP A 112 24.87 0.16 -3.14
C ASP A 112 23.79 0.98 -2.39
N ASP A 113 24.02 2.29 -2.28
CA ASP A 113 23.08 3.24 -1.68
C ASP A 113 21.73 3.24 -2.40
N ASN A 114 21.71 3.05 -3.72
CA ASN A 114 20.48 3.03 -4.49
C ASN A 114 19.62 1.82 -4.10
N GLU A 115 20.22 0.62 -4.04
CA GLU A 115 19.54 -0.60 -3.58
C GLU A 115 19.01 -0.45 -2.14
N TYR A 116 19.78 0.20 -1.25
CA TYR A 116 19.30 0.54 0.09
C TYR A 116 18.05 1.42 0.05
N HIS A 117 18.09 2.53 -0.70
CA HIS A 117 16.95 3.46 -0.80
C HIS A 117 15.73 2.80 -1.42
N VAL A 118 15.88 1.99 -2.47
CA VAL A 118 14.77 1.26 -3.10
C VAL A 118 14.13 0.31 -2.09
N SER A 119 14.92 -0.51 -1.40
CA SER A 119 14.41 -1.46 -0.39
C SER A 119 13.75 -0.76 0.79
N ARG A 120 14.37 0.30 1.35
CA ARG A 120 13.80 1.10 2.44
C ARG A 120 12.47 1.74 2.03
N ASN A 121 12.45 2.41 0.88
CA ASN A 121 11.26 3.13 0.41
C ASN A 121 10.10 2.15 0.15
N PHE A 122 10.41 0.98 -0.42
CA PHE A 122 9.42 -0.06 -0.66
C PHE A 122 8.87 -0.67 0.64
N THR A 123 9.70 -0.85 1.67
CA THR A 123 9.22 -1.27 3.01
C THR A 123 8.13 -0.31 3.53
N TYR A 124 8.32 1.01 3.38
CA TYR A 124 7.31 1.97 3.83
C TYR A 124 6.01 1.91 3.01
N LEU A 125 6.09 1.62 1.70
CA LEU A 125 4.91 1.33 0.89
C LEU A 125 4.19 0.06 1.39
N ALA A 126 4.94 -1.02 1.63
CA ALA A 126 4.42 -2.28 2.14
C ALA A 126 3.73 -2.09 3.50
N ARG A 127 4.24 -1.21 4.37
CA ARG A 127 3.59 -0.84 5.64
C ARG A 127 2.23 -0.16 5.45
N ILE A 128 2.07 0.76 4.49
CA ILE A 128 0.74 1.33 4.17
C ILE A 128 -0.20 0.21 3.73
N VAL A 129 0.26 -0.66 2.83
CA VAL A 129 -0.56 -1.74 2.29
C VAL A 129 -0.94 -2.76 3.36
N ARG A 130 -0.06 -3.02 4.34
CA ARG A 130 -0.39 -3.79 5.54
C ARG A 130 -1.54 -3.15 6.31
N THR A 131 -1.50 -1.84 6.54
CA THR A 131 -2.59 -1.14 7.22
C THR A 131 -3.89 -1.21 6.41
N ILE A 132 -3.84 -1.10 5.08
CA ILE A 132 -5.00 -1.30 4.19
C ILE A 132 -5.57 -2.73 4.34
N LYS A 133 -4.72 -3.76 4.29
CA LYS A 133 -5.13 -5.17 4.45
C LYS A 133 -5.81 -5.38 5.80
N THR A 134 -5.16 -4.94 6.88
CA THR A 134 -5.69 -5.04 8.24
C THR A 134 -7.03 -4.31 8.38
N MET A 135 -7.12 -3.08 7.87
CA MET A 135 -8.38 -2.32 7.88
C MET A 135 -9.50 -3.06 7.17
N SER A 136 -9.25 -3.55 5.95
CA SER A 136 -10.24 -4.26 5.16
C SER A 136 -10.74 -5.53 5.87
N THR A 137 -9.82 -6.32 6.43
CA THR A 137 -10.16 -7.56 7.16
C THR A 137 -10.95 -7.27 8.42
N VAL A 138 -10.46 -6.36 9.28
CA VAL A 138 -11.11 -5.99 10.54
C VAL A 138 -12.48 -5.38 10.28
N TYR A 139 -12.59 -4.45 9.32
CA TYR A 139 -13.87 -3.84 8.98
C TYR A 139 -14.86 -4.85 8.42
N THR A 140 -14.44 -5.77 7.54
CA THR A 140 -15.32 -6.81 6.99
C THR A 140 -15.89 -7.72 8.07
N LYS A 141 -15.06 -8.07 9.07
CA LYS A 141 -15.44 -8.86 10.25
C LYS A 141 -16.41 -8.09 11.15
N LEU A 142 -16.14 -6.81 11.42
CA LEU A 142 -16.85 -6.04 12.44
C LEU A 142 -18.07 -5.28 11.93
N ARG A 143 -18.17 -4.92 10.63
CA ARG A 143 -19.26 -4.06 10.11
C ARG A 143 -20.69 -4.56 10.38
N ARG A 144 -20.87 -5.83 10.73
CA ARG A 144 -22.16 -6.45 11.08
C ARG A 144 -22.47 -6.39 12.58
N THR A 145 -21.50 -6.04 13.43
CA THR A 145 -21.69 -5.95 14.88
C THR A 145 -22.18 -4.55 15.26
N LYS A 146 -23.02 -4.47 16.29
CA LYS A 146 -23.34 -3.20 16.94
C LYS A 146 -22.04 -2.59 17.49
N ASP A 147 -21.91 -1.27 17.42
CA ASP A 147 -20.79 -0.52 18.00
C ASP A 147 -19.39 -0.90 17.45
N TRP A 148 -19.32 -1.35 16.19
CA TRP A 148 -18.06 -1.74 15.54
C TRP A 148 -17.00 -0.63 15.54
N ALA A 149 -17.41 0.64 15.49
CA ALA A 149 -16.51 1.79 15.42
C ALA A 149 -15.75 2.06 16.73
N VAL A 150 -16.26 1.57 17.88
CA VAL A 150 -15.57 1.67 19.18
C VAL A 150 -14.77 0.41 19.52
N ASN A 151 -14.74 -0.58 18.62
CA ASN A 151 -13.97 -1.79 18.84
C ASN A 151 -12.46 -1.47 18.92
N PRO A 152 -11.73 -1.96 19.94
CA PRO A 152 -10.29 -1.68 20.10
C PRO A 152 -9.44 -2.14 18.91
N GLU A 153 -9.82 -3.24 18.25
CA GLU A 153 -9.13 -3.75 17.04
C GLU A 153 -9.25 -2.73 15.89
N PHE A 154 -10.41 -2.07 15.76
CA PHE A 154 -10.66 -1.04 14.76
C PHE A 154 -9.99 0.30 15.11
N GLN A 155 -9.98 0.69 16.39
CA GLN A 155 -9.33 1.92 16.86
C GLN A 155 -7.80 1.86 16.75
N ARG A 156 -7.20 0.68 16.93
CA ARG A 156 -5.74 0.49 16.74
C ARG A 156 -5.30 0.80 15.31
N ILE A 157 -6.17 0.63 14.31
CA ILE A 157 -5.86 0.98 12.92
C ILE A 157 -5.66 2.50 12.79
N GLU A 158 -6.48 3.31 13.45
CA GLU A 158 -6.33 4.77 13.44
C GLU A 158 -5.00 5.22 14.02
N GLN A 159 -4.56 4.58 15.10
CA GLN A 159 -3.27 4.86 15.73
C GLN A 159 -2.13 4.60 14.74
N ASN A 160 -2.17 3.47 14.02
CA ASN A 160 -1.19 3.13 12.99
C ASN A 160 -1.21 4.14 11.82
N ILE A 161 -2.40 4.58 11.39
CA ILE A 161 -2.54 5.59 10.32
C ILE A 161 -1.94 6.94 10.78
N SER A 162 -2.17 7.32 12.03
CA SER A 162 -1.70 8.60 12.59
C SER A 162 -0.18 8.62 12.79
N ALA A 163 0.41 7.49 13.20
CA ALA A 163 1.85 7.36 13.41
C ALA A 163 2.66 7.30 12.10
N TYR A 164 2.02 6.88 11.00
CA TYR A 164 2.70 6.57 9.74
C TYR A 164 3.61 7.70 9.22
N LEU A 165 3.10 8.94 9.14
CA LEU A 165 3.87 10.06 8.60
C LEU A 165 5.05 10.45 9.51
N SER A 166 4.92 10.29 10.83
CA SER A 166 6.00 10.58 11.77
C SER A 166 7.12 9.53 11.75
N GLU A 167 6.87 8.34 11.21
CA GLU A 167 7.88 7.29 11.05
C GLU A 167 8.69 7.43 9.75
N LEU A 168 8.28 8.32 8.83
CA LEU A 168 8.97 8.51 7.56
C LEU A 168 10.31 9.23 7.78
N PRO A 169 11.38 8.82 7.08
CA PRO A 169 12.62 9.58 7.08
C PRO A 169 12.42 10.92 6.35
N ALA A 170 13.26 11.91 6.67
CA ALA A 170 13.10 13.28 6.19
C ALA A 170 13.01 13.40 4.67
N ASP A 171 13.73 12.55 3.93
CA ASP A 171 13.76 12.55 2.47
C ASP A 171 12.50 11.94 1.81
N MET A 172 11.60 11.37 2.60
CA MET A 172 10.31 10.82 2.15
C MET A 172 9.11 11.69 2.56
N ILE A 173 9.34 12.82 3.24
CA ILE A 173 8.30 13.76 3.66
C ILE A 173 7.99 14.72 2.50
N ILE A 174 6.70 14.93 2.22
CA ILE A 174 6.24 15.94 1.25
C ILE A 174 5.77 17.18 2.01
N THR A 175 6.35 18.33 1.66
CA THR A 175 5.93 19.64 2.17
C THR A 175 4.88 20.25 1.25
N TYR A 176 3.75 20.63 1.83
CA TYR A 176 2.65 21.25 1.09
C TYR A 176 2.76 22.78 1.16
N PRO A 177 2.72 23.48 0.00
CA PRO A 177 2.68 24.94 -0.04
C PRO A 177 1.46 25.54 0.68
N ALA A 178 1.66 26.63 1.41
CA ALA A 178 0.59 27.31 2.15
C ALA A 178 -0.45 27.98 1.24
N ASP A 179 -0.05 28.36 0.02
CA ASP A 179 -0.92 28.91 -1.02
C ASP A 179 -1.84 27.85 -1.66
N GLY A 180 -1.65 26.57 -1.29
CA GLY A 180 -2.43 25.46 -1.81
C GLY A 180 -2.06 25.06 -3.24
N SER A 181 -0.92 25.52 -3.77
CA SER A 181 -0.38 25.03 -5.03
C SER A 181 0.07 23.55 -4.94
N PRO A 182 0.19 22.82 -6.07
CA PRO A 182 0.71 21.45 -6.06
C PRO A 182 2.14 21.40 -5.47
N PRO A 183 2.43 20.46 -4.54
CA PRO A 183 3.75 20.36 -3.92
C PRO A 183 4.83 19.92 -4.92
N TYR A 184 6.09 20.22 -4.59
CA TYR A 184 7.23 19.57 -5.24
C TYR A 184 7.29 18.09 -4.83
N LEU A 185 7.58 17.20 -5.78
CA LEU A 185 7.64 15.77 -5.55
C LEU A 185 9.05 15.27 -5.88
N PRO A 186 9.83 14.76 -4.91
CA PRO A 186 11.17 14.25 -5.18
C PRO A 186 11.19 13.02 -6.12
N SER A 187 10.09 12.27 -6.17
CA SER A 187 9.88 11.19 -7.14
C SER A 187 8.39 10.93 -7.36
N SER A 188 8.05 10.31 -8.50
CA SER A 188 6.68 9.85 -8.76
C SER A 188 6.24 8.76 -7.77
N PHE A 189 7.18 7.93 -7.30
CA PHE A 189 6.93 6.93 -6.26
C PHE A 189 6.41 7.56 -4.97
N LEU A 190 7.08 8.60 -4.47
CA LEU A 190 6.68 9.28 -3.24
C LEU A 190 5.31 9.94 -3.38
N GLY A 191 5.06 10.66 -4.47
CA GLY A 191 3.75 11.30 -4.69
C GLY A 191 2.61 10.29 -4.70
N ASN A 192 2.82 9.14 -5.32
CA ASN A 192 1.85 8.05 -5.36
C ASN A 192 1.70 7.32 -4.02
N MET A 193 2.79 7.10 -3.29
CA MET A 193 2.79 6.48 -1.96
C MET A 193 2.02 7.35 -0.95
N HIS A 194 2.23 8.66 -0.96
CA HIS A 194 1.42 9.61 -0.17
C HIS A 194 -0.04 9.65 -0.65
N SER A 195 -0.30 9.35 -1.93
CA SER A 195 -1.66 9.22 -2.43
C SER A 195 -2.37 7.98 -1.84
N TYR A 196 -1.68 6.84 -1.67
CA TYR A 196 -2.22 5.70 -0.91
C TYR A 196 -2.50 6.06 0.55
N TYR A 197 -1.61 6.79 1.21
CA TYR A 197 -1.83 7.23 2.58
C TYR A 197 -3.08 8.10 2.73
N ASN A 198 -3.23 9.13 1.89
CA ASN A 198 -4.39 10.01 1.93
C ASN A 198 -5.69 9.28 1.56
N LEU A 199 -5.65 8.34 0.61
CA LEU A 199 -6.80 7.50 0.32
C LEU A 199 -7.17 6.61 1.53
N LEU A 200 -6.19 6.01 2.21
CA LEU A 200 -6.42 5.21 3.40
C LEU A 200 -7.13 6.02 4.50
N GLN A 201 -6.73 7.27 4.74
CA GLN A 201 -7.39 8.18 5.68
C GLN A 201 -8.89 8.36 5.32
N ILE A 202 -9.19 8.64 4.06
CA ILE A 202 -10.57 8.81 3.58
C ILE A 202 -11.38 7.52 3.78
N LEU A 203 -10.81 6.37 3.38
CA LEU A 203 -11.49 5.07 3.46
C LEU A 203 -11.72 4.61 4.91
N TYR A 204 -10.82 4.97 5.83
CA TYR A 204 -10.98 4.65 7.24
C TYR A 204 -12.06 5.50 7.91
N HIS A 205 -12.01 6.83 7.71
CA HIS A 205 -12.88 7.75 8.42
C HIS A 205 -14.29 7.83 7.84
N ARG A 206 -14.50 7.54 6.55
CA ARG A 206 -15.83 7.62 5.92
C ARG A 206 -16.86 6.69 6.58
N PRO A 207 -16.61 5.38 6.80
CA PRO A 207 -17.54 4.53 7.55
C PRO A 207 -17.80 5.02 8.97
N VAL A 208 -16.80 5.62 9.63
CA VAL A 208 -16.94 6.16 10.99
C VAL A 208 -17.87 7.38 11.00
N LEU A 209 -17.78 8.25 9.98
CA LEU A 209 -18.71 9.38 9.84
C LEU A 209 -20.16 8.93 9.67
N SER A 210 -20.41 7.81 9.00
CA SER A 210 -21.75 7.22 8.88
C SER A 210 -22.25 6.58 10.18
N PHE A 211 -21.35 6.23 11.09
CA PHE A 211 -21.68 5.69 12.41
C PHE A 211 -21.96 6.80 13.44
N LEU A 212 -21.26 7.94 13.33
CA LEU A 212 -21.41 9.05 14.26
C LEU A 212 -22.65 9.89 13.95
N ASP A 213 -23.49 10.11 14.96
CA ASP A 213 -24.58 11.09 14.87
C ASP A 213 -24.00 12.52 14.88
N PRO A 214 -24.25 13.33 13.83
CA PRO A 214 -23.67 14.68 13.71
C PRO A 214 -24.21 15.69 14.73
N THR A 215 -25.36 15.41 15.34
CA THR A 215 -25.99 16.27 16.38
C THR A 215 -25.52 15.89 17.78
N THR A 216 -25.36 14.59 18.05
CA THR A 216 -24.97 14.09 19.38
C THR A 216 -23.45 14.06 19.56
N HIS A 217 -22.70 13.80 18.49
CA HIS A 217 -21.24 13.66 18.50
C HIS A 217 -20.55 14.73 17.64
N GLU A 218 -21.09 15.96 17.63
CA GLU A 218 -20.73 17.03 16.70
C GLU A 218 -19.21 17.28 16.63
N ALA A 219 -18.52 17.40 17.77
CA ALA A 219 -17.09 17.68 17.82
C ALA A 219 -16.25 16.55 17.18
N GLN A 220 -16.61 15.29 17.47
CA GLN A 220 -15.91 14.14 16.90
C GLN A 220 -16.20 14.01 15.41
N TRP A 221 -17.45 14.20 14.99
CA TRP A 221 -17.85 14.20 13.59
C TRP A 221 -17.09 15.27 12.80
N LYS A 222 -17.06 16.52 13.30
CA LYS A 222 -16.32 17.63 12.68
C LYS A 222 -14.83 17.32 12.53
N ARG A 223 -14.20 16.76 13.57
CA ARG A 223 -12.78 16.35 13.52
C ARG A 223 -12.55 15.30 12.42
N ARG A 224 -13.40 14.27 12.34
CA ARG A 224 -13.30 13.20 11.33
C ARG A 224 -13.51 13.75 9.92
N MET A 225 -14.48 14.63 9.75
CA MET A 225 -14.78 15.29 8.47
C MET A 225 -13.60 16.15 8.01
N LEU A 226 -12.96 16.89 8.93
CA LEU A 226 -11.77 17.69 8.62
C LEU A 226 -10.59 16.82 8.17
N ILE A 227 -10.39 15.64 8.76
CA ILE A 227 -9.35 14.70 8.31
C ILE A 227 -9.63 14.23 6.88
N CYS A 228 -10.86 13.79 6.58
CA CYS A 228 -11.26 13.40 5.22
C CYS A 228 -11.05 14.54 4.22
N TYR A 229 -11.49 15.75 4.57
CA TYR A 229 -11.37 16.94 3.72
C TYR A 229 -9.91 17.29 3.42
N ASN A 230 -9.06 17.31 4.44
CA ASN A 230 -7.63 17.58 4.28
C ASN A 230 -6.95 16.50 3.45
N ALA A 231 -7.27 15.23 3.68
CA ALA A 231 -6.74 14.11 2.90
C ALA A 231 -7.17 14.18 1.43
N ALA A 232 -8.43 14.55 1.16
CA ALA A 232 -8.93 14.75 -0.20
C ALA A 232 -8.24 15.91 -0.91
N LYS A 233 -8.08 17.05 -0.23
CA LYS A 233 -7.32 18.19 -0.76
C LYS A 233 -5.88 17.80 -1.08
N ALA A 234 -5.20 17.12 -0.15
CA ALA A 234 -3.83 16.65 -0.35
C ALA A 234 -3.74 15.68 -1.54
N LEU A 235 -4.67 14.73 -1.64
CA LEU A 235 -4.71 13.75 -2.74
C LEU A 235 -4.87 14.43 -4.11
N CYS A 236 -5.79 15.39 -4.25
CA CYS A 236 -5.94 16.16 -5.48
C CYS A 236 -4.65 16.90 -5.84
N ARG A 237 -3.99 17.55 -4.87
CA ARG A 237 -2.72 18.27 -5.11
C ARG A 237 -1.58 17.34 -5.47
N LEU A 238 -1.52 16.14 -4.89
CA LEU A 238 -0.54 15.11 -5.26
C LEU A 238 -0.75 14.65 -6.70
N GLN A 239 -1.99 14.43 -7.13
CA GLN A 239 -2.29 14.04 -8.52
C GLN A 239 -1.96 15.15 -9.52
N GLU A 240 -2.27 16.41 -9.19
CA GLU A 240 -1.88 17.57 -9.99
C GLU A 240 -0.35 17.69 -10.10
N ALA A 241 0.37 17.52 -8.98
CA ALA A 241 1.83 17.56 -8.95
C ALA A 241 2.46 16.41 -9.75
N LEU A 242 1.92 15.19 -9.63
CA LEU A 242 2.34 14.03 -10.41
C LEU A 242 2.18 14.28 -11.91
N LEU A 243 1.00 14.75 -12.32
CA LEU A 243 0.74 15.07 -13.72
C LEU A 243 1.66 16.17 -14.24
N LYS A 244 1.91 17.22 -13.43
CA LYS A 244 2.76 18.35 -13.82
C LYS A 244 4.24 17.98 -13.94
N GLN A 245 4.78 17.17 -13.03
CA GLN A 245 6.21 16.86 -12.95
C GLN A 245 6.61 15.62 -13.76
N TYR A 246 5.73 14.62 -13.84
CA TYR A 246 6.04 13.30 -14.41
C TYR A 246 5.09 12.88 -15.53
N GLY A 247 4.03 13.65 -15.78
CA GLY A 247 3.06 13.37 -16.83
C GLY A 247 2.06 12.25 -16.49
N LEU A 248 1.24 11.90 -17.48
CA LEU A 248 0.12 10.96 -17.31
C LEU A 248 0.57 9.52 -17.03
N VAL A 249 1.75 9.13 -17.54
CA VAL A 249 2.30 7.78 -17.38
C VAL A 249 2.50 7.47 -15.90
N ASP A 250 3.01 8.43 -15.13
CA ASP A 250 3.32 8.22 -13.71
C ASP A 250 2.11 8.24 -12.78
N LEU A 251 0.96 8.74 -13.24
CA LEU A 251 -0.32 8.51 -12.55
C LEU A 251 -0.73 7.03 -12.59
N GLN A 252 -0.13 6.23 -13.47
CA GLN A 252 -0.37 4.80 -13.59
C GLN A 252 0.70 3.96 -12.88
N SER A 253 1.65 4.57 -12.18
CA SER A 253 2.80 3.85 -11.59
C SER A 253 2.40 2.93 -10.43
N MET A 254 1.32 3.23 -9.71
CA MET A 254 0.81 2.35 -8.63
C MET A 254 0.03 1.14 -9.13
N GLN A 255 -0.16 0.16 -8.26
CA GLN A 255 -0.96 -1.03 -8.56
C GLN A 255 -2.39 -0.64 -8.94
N ARG A 256 -2.95 -1.35 -9.93
CA ARG A 256 -4.19 -1.06 -10.66
C ARG A 256 -4.07 0.08 -11.67
N GLY A 257 -2.87 0.57 -11.93
CA GLY A 257 -2.60 1.62 -12.92
C GLY A 257 -3.52 2.83 -12.75
N PHE A 258 -4.04 3.34 -13.86
CA PHE A 258 -4.94 4.51 -13.86
C PHE A 258 -6.24 4.31 -13.05
N SER A 259 -6.68 3.05 -12.85
CA SER A 259 -7.88 2.77 -12.04
C SER A 259 -7.70 3.20 -10.59
N PHE A 260 -6.47 3.18 -10.07
CA PHE A 260 -6.18 3.70 -8.74
C PHE A 260 -6.40 5.22 -8.68
N ALA A 261 -5.79 5.98 -9.60
CA ALA A 261 -5.91 7.43 -9.61
C ALA A 261 -7.37 7.89 -9.73
N LEU A 262 -8.14 7.24 -10.60
CA LEU A 262 -9.59 7.49 -10.74
C LEU A 262 -10.35 7.17 -9.45
N TYR A 263 -10.12 6.00 -8.85
CA TYR A 263 -10.80 5.62 -7.61
C TYR A 263 -10.49 6.58 -6.46
N ALA A 264 -9.24 7.02 -6.37
CA ALA A 264 -8.81 7.98 -5.35
C ALA A 264 -9.49 9.35 -5.54
N GLY A 265 -9.54 9.86 -6.78
CA GLY A 265 -10.25 11.09 -7.10
C GLY A 265 -11.76 11.00 -6.83
N LEU A 266 -12.42 9.90 -7.23
CA LEU A 266 -13.83 9.66 -6.91
C LEU A 266 -14.07 9.62 -5.40
N SER A 267 -13.18 8.98 -4.64
CA SER A 267 -13.29 8.91 -3.17
C SER A 267 -13.24 10.29 -2.52
N CYS A 268 -12.58 11.28 -3.13
CA CYS A 268 -12.56 12.65 -2.64
C CYS A 268 -13.92 13.35 -2.78
N VAL A 269 -14.63 13.10 -3.88
CA VAL A 269 -15.95 13.71 -4.14
C VAL A 269 -17.01 13.15 -3.20
N VAL A 270 -16.95 11.85 -2.94
CA VAL A 270 -17.95 11.12 -2.16
C VAL A 270 -17.89 11.43 -0.65
N ILE A 271 -16.96 12.26 -0.18
CA ILE A 271 -16.94 12.74 1.21
C ILE A 271 -18.17 13.61 1.53
N HIS A 272 -18.69 14.31 0.52
CA HIS A 272 -19.82 15.23 0.66
C HIS A 272 -21.18 14.60 0.27
N LEU A 273 -21.18 13.31 -0.10
CA LEU A 273 -22.36 12.53 -0.51
C LEU A 273 -22.70 11.47 0.56
#